data_AF-A0A5B1M3E9-F1
#
_entry.id   AF-A0A5B1M3E9-F1
#
_cell.length_a   1.000
_cell.length_b   1.000
_cell.length_c   1.000
_cell.angle_alpha   90.00
_cell.angle_beta   90.00
_cell.angle_gamma   90.00
#
_symmetry.space_group_name_H-M   'P 1'
#
loop_
_entity.id
_entity.type
_entity.pdbx_description
1 polymer ?
#
loop_
_entity_poly.entity_id
_entity_poly.type
_entity_poly.pdbx_seq_one_letter_code
_entity_poly.pdbx_strand_id
1 'polypeptide(L)'
;MTRPVDARTDQYVEDVVALDPLTATFAGIAGHDDRLPDLSPAGFDAREELDRRTLAEVRAIEPTDERERVAKDAFLERVGLTVEKAEAGFERSAFSVISSGVHAVREVFDLMPTETTEDWQTIGDRLAAVPDALAGYRETLSAEAAAGRLSARRQYAEVASQIRGWTGQEGASGDYFGNLVADAPAALRDRLAEVAAAASASYADFGQFITTDLAPRGRDRDGVGRDRYALESRYFLGAEVDLEETYRWGWEELKRIEDDMAATARRIVGGGTVDDAVKALDADPARDCGSREAFEAWMQEKADTILASFDGVHFDIAEPIRTIQCKVAPINDGGAWYTPPSEDFSRPGTMWFSFTDDHELFSTWRETTTVFHEGVPGHHLQCAQVVHRADLLNRWQRLLCWISGHGEGWALYSERLMDELGYFEDAGDRLGFLDMQGFRAARVIVDIGVHLGLTVPTDNPFGWRPGEVWDGDLVLEFMRRHSRMEDGQLGFEVNRYLGWPGQAPSYKVGERIWLQARDELKARKGTGFDLKEFHTAALDLGSIGLDPLKAALARL
;
A
#
# COMPACT_ATOMS: atom_id res chain seq x y z
N MET A 1 31.69 15.96 -2.57
CA MET A 1 31.99 15.44 -3.91
C MET A 1 30.68 15.41 -4.66
N THR A 2 30.66 15.77 -5.95
CA THR A 2 29.45 15.64 -6.78
C THR A 2 29.17 14.15 -7.00
N ARG A 3 27.98 13.68 -6.61
CA ARG A 3 27.51 12.31 -6.85
C ARG A 3 26.72 12.27 -8.16
N PRO A 4 27.28 11.73 -9.27
CA PRO A 4 26.64 11.76 -10.58
C PRO A 4 25.31 10.98 -10.66
N VAL A 5 25.14 9.88 -9.92
CA VAL A 5 23.86 9.14 -9.86
C VAL A 5 22.80 10.05 -9.25
N ASP A 6 23.09 10.70 -8.12
CA ASP A 6 22.16 11.62 -7.45
C ASP A 6 21.73 12.74 -8.37
N ALA A 7 22.70 13.40 -9.02
CA ALA A 7 22.40 14.48 -9.96
C ALA A 7 21.47 14.01 -11.09
N ARG A 8 21.64 12.77 -11.58
CA ARG A 8 20.80 12.26 -12.66
C ARG A 8 19.42 11.83 -12.18
N THR A 9 19.33 11.17 -11.04
CA THR A 9 18.05 10.71 -10.47
C THR A 9 17.23 11.87 -9.92
N ASP A 10 17.87 12.93 -9.42
CA ASP A 10 17.19 14.16 -9.01
C ASP A 10 16.58 14.88 -10.23
N GLN A 11 17.32 14.96 -11.35
CA GLN A 11 16.75 15.47 -12.60
C GLN A 11 15.58 14.61 -13.11
N TYR A 12 15.64 13.30 -12.90
CA TYR A 12 14.52 12.42 -13.25
C TYR A 12 13.25 12.73 -12.47
N VAL A 13 13.35 13.16 -11.20
CA VAL A 13 12.17 13.64 -10.45
C VAL A 13 11.52 14.81 -11.17
N GLU A 14 12.30 15.81 -11.58
CA GLU A 14 11.80 16.99 -12.29
C GLU A 14 11.19 16.62 -13.66
N ASP A 15 11.80 15.68 -14.37
CA ASP A 15 11.30 15.18 -15.65
C ASP A 15 9.96 14.41 -15.48
N VAL A 16 9.84 13.60 -14.42
CA VAL A 16 8.61 12.83 -14.11
C VAL A 16 7.46 13.78 -13.78
N VAL A 17 7.64 14.73 -12.86
CA VAL A 17 6.54 15.63 -12.43
C VAL A 17 6.08 16.56 -13.55
N ALA A 18 6.93 16.83 -14.55
CA ALA A 18 6.55 17.57 -15.74
C ALA A 18 5.58 16.79 -16.64
N LEU A 19 5.73 15.46 -16.73
CA LEU A 19 4.88 14.56 -17.51
C LEU A 19 3.69 14.00 -16.72
N ASP A 20 3.85 13.88 -15.40
CA ASP A 20 2.83 13.41 -14.47
C ASP A 20 2.63 14.37 -13.29
N PRO A 21 1.81 15.42 -13.48
CA PRO A 21 1.42 16.34 -12.42
C PRO A 21 0.73 15.70 -11.22
N LEU A 22 0.14 14.50 -11.34
CA LEU A 22 -0.45 13.81 -10.18
C LEU A 22 0.65 13.36 -9.23
N THR A 23 1.71 12.74 -9.76
CA THR A 23 2.89 12.35 -8.99
C THR A 23 3.47 13.55 -8.24
N ALA A 24 3.47 14.74 -8.84
CA ALA A 24 3.92 15.96 -8.17
C ALA A 24 3.10 16.26 -6.91
N THR A 25 1.76 16.28 -7.02
CA THR A 25 0.87 16.55 -5.87
C THR A 25 1.01 15.47 -4.80
N PHE A 26 1.01 14.18 -5.17
CA PHE A 26 1.19 13.08 -4.20
C PHE A 26 2.55 13.13 -3.49
N ALA A 27 3.61 13.59 -4.17
CA ALA A 27 4.94 13.76 -3.60
C ALA A 27 5.14 15.10 -2.87
N GLY A 28 4.15 16.00 -2.87
CA GLY A 28 4.26 17.34 -2.28
C GLY A 28 5.14 18.33 -3.05
N ILE A 29 5.32 18.12 -4.36
CA ILE A 29 6.11 18.98 -5.24
C ILE A 29 5.19 20.06 -5.86
N ALA A 30 5.34 21.29 -5.39
CA ALA A 30 4.53 22.43 -5.82
C ALA A 30 4.76 22.85 -7.29
N GLY A 31 3.78 23.55 -7.88
CA GLY A 31 3.88 24.17 -9.22
C GLY A 31 3.27 23.35 -10.37
N HIS A 32 2.60 22.25 -10.04
CA HIS A 32 1.97 21.32 -11.00
C HIS A 32 0.49 21.04 -10.66
N ASP A 33 -0.01 21.64 -9.58
CA ASP A 33 -1.34 21.36 -9.02
C ASP A 33 -2.51 21.81 -9.91
N ASP A 34 -2.24 22.63 -10.93
CA ASP A 34 -3.20 23.15 -11.90
C ASP A 34 -3.45 22.20 -13.09
N ARG A 35 -2.67 21.12 -13.21
CA ARG A 35 -2.65 20.25 -14.40
C ARG A 35 -2.96 18.79 -14.07
N LEU A 36 -3.30 18.04 -15.12
CA LEU A 36 -3.41 16.58 -15.13
C LEU A 36 -2.44 16.00 -16.17
N PRO A 37 -1.98 14.74 -16.00
CA PRO A 37 -1.18 14.03 -16.99
C PRO A 37 -1.97 13.80 -18.27
N ASP A 38 -1.24 13.72 -19.38
CA ASP A 38 -1.78 13.17 -20.61
C ASP A 38 -1.97 11.65 -20.45
N LEU A 39 -3.22 11.20 -20.33
CA LEU A 39 -3.58 9.78 -20.23
C LEU A 39 -3.86 9.12 -21.58
N SER A 40 -3.64 9.82 -22.70
CA SER A 40 -3.68 9.25 -24.05
C SER A 40 -2.48 8.32 -24.32
N PRO A 41 -2.51 7.54 -25.42
CA PRO A 41 -1.37 6.69 -25.79
C PRO A 41 -0.06 7.48 -25.90
N ALA A 42 -0.10 8.73 -26.39
CA ALA A 42 1.08 9.57 -26.54
C ALA A 42 1.67 10.00 -25.19
N GLY A 43 0.83 10.27 -24.20
CA GLY A 43 1.27 10.56 -22.84
C GLY A 43 1.94 9.36 -22.17
N PHE A 44 1.40 8.15 -22.38
CA PHE A 44 2.06 6.92 -21.95
C PHE A 44 3.39 6.69 -22.67
N ASP A 45 3.45 6.88 -23.99
CA ASP A 45 4.70 6.78 -24.76
C ASP A 45 5.79 7.73 -24.21
N ALA A 46 5.42 8.95 -23.86
CA ALA A 46 6.35 9.95 -23.33
C ALA A 46 6.96 9.54 -21.98
N ARG A 47 6.14 9.01 -21.06
CA ARG A 47 6.59 8.50 -19.75
C ARG A 47 7.49 7.28 -19.91
N GLU A 48 7.08 6.31 -20.72
CA GLU A 48 7.87 5.10 -20.95
C GLU A 48 9.22 5.39 -21.61
N GLU A 49 9.29 6.38 -22.51
CA GLU A 49 10.56 6.82 -23.09
C GLU A 49 11.45 7.57 -22.09
N LEU A 50 10.88 8.39 -21.20
CA LEU A 50 11.62 8.99 -20.10
C LEU A 50 12.29 7.93 -19.23
N ASP A 51 11.53 6.89 -18.85
CA ASP A 51 12.01 5.80 -18.00
C ASP A 51 13.13 5.03 -18.70
N ARG A 52 12.93 4.63 -19.97
CA ARG A 52 13.92 3.90 -20.77
C ARG A 52 15.23 4.69 -20.92
N ARG A 53 15.12 5.96 -21.30
CA ARG A 53 16.28 6.85 -21.50
C ARG A 53 17.05 7.02 -20.19
N THR A 54 16.35 7.34 -19.11
CA THR A 54 16.98 7.57 -17.81
C THR A 54 17.61 6.31 -17.24
N LEU A 55 16.94 5.16 -17.37
CA LEU A 55 17.49 3.86 -16.97
C LEU A 55 18.82 3.57 -17.66
N ALA A 56 18.91 3.82 -18.98
CA ALA A 56 20.14 3.63 -19.74
C ALA A 56 21.26 4.59 -19.28
N GLU A 57 20.92 5.85 -19.01
CA GLU A 57 21.86 6.87 -18.53
C GLU A 57 22.40 6.52 -17.14
N VAL A 58 21.53 6.19 -16.16
CA VAL A 58 21.94 5.79 -14.80
C VAL A 58 22.77 4.50 -14.81
N ARG A 59 22.42 3.54 -15.67
CA ARG A 59 23.19 2.29 -15.82
C ARG A 59 24.65 2.56 -16.22
N ALA A 60 24.90 3.57 -17.04
CA ALA A 60 26.23 3.93 -17.53
C ALA A 60 27.09 4.73 -16.52
N ILE A 61 26.51 5.23 -15.43
CA ILE A 61 27.24 6.01 -14.41
C ILE A 61 27.98 5.07 -13.45
N GLU A 62 29.28 5.25 -13.25
CA GLU A 62 30.01 4.55 -12.18
C GLU A 62 29.79 5.25 -10.82
N PRO A 63 29.31 4.55 -9.77
CA PRO A 63 29.10 5.14 -8.45
C PRO A 63 30.44 5.47 -7.78
N THR A 64 30.50 6.60 -7.08
CA THR A 64 31.70 7.14 -6.43
C THR A 64 31.95 6.58 -5.03
N ASP A 65 30.89 6.12 -4.36
CA ASP A 65 30.95 5.50 -3.04
C ASP A 65 29.87 4.40 -2.87
N GLU A 66 29.86 3.73 -1.73
CA GLU A 66 28.89 2.65 -1.46
C GLU A 66 27.46 3.16 -1.37
N ARG A 67 27.26 4.35 -0.81
CA ARG A 67 25.95 4.97 -0.70
C ARG A 67 25.37 5.25 -2.09
N GLU A 68 26.19 5.75 -3.01
CA GLU A 68 25.79 6.00 -4.39
C GLU A 68 25.57 4.70 -5.18
N ARG A 69 26.30 3.62 -4.84
CA ARG A 69 26.04 2.28 -5.37
C ARG A 69 24.64 1.79 -4.96
N VAL A 70 24.26 1.92 -3.70
CA VAL A 70 22.91 1.57 -3.22
C VAL A 70 21.84 2.38 -3.95
N ALA A 71 22.03 3.69 -4.09
CA ALA A 71 21.10 4.55 -4.82
C ALA A 71 20.95 4.11 -6.29
N LYS A 72 22.06 3.72 -6.94
CA LYS A 72 22.04 3.15 -8.29
C LYS A 72 21.31 1.82 -8.34
N ASP A 73 21.61 0.90 -7.42
CA ASP A 73 20.98 -0.42 -7.36
C ASP A 73 19.45 -0.29 -7.17
N ALA A 74 19.00 0.61 -6.30
CA ALA A 74 17.60 0.94 -6.09
C ALA A 74 16.92 1.45 -7.37
N PHE A 75 17.55 2.41 -8.05
CA PHE A 75 17.01 3.00 -9.27
C PHE A 75 16.92 1.98 -10.40
N LEU A 76 17.97 1.18 -10.58
CA LEU A 76 18.03 0.16 -11.64
C LEU A 76 17.00 -0.97 -11.43
N GLU A 77 16.77 -1.38 -10.18
CA GLU A 77 15.70 -2.35 -9.87
C GLU A 77 14.34 -1.74 -10.17
N ARG A 78 14.05 -0.56 -9.61
CA ARG A 78 12.72 0.03 -9.66
C ARG A 78 12.31 0.48 -11.06
N VAL A 79 13.11 1.35 -11.69
CA VAL A 79 12.81 1.88 -13.02
C VAL A 79 13.04 0.82 -14.10
N GLY A 80 13.98 -0.12 -13.87
CA GLY A 80 14.15 -1.28 -14.73
C GLY A 80 12.86 -2.11 -14.84
N LEU A 81 12.24 -2.39 -13.70
CA LEU A 81 11.00 -3.15 -13.68
C LEU A 81 9.80 -2.38 -14.25
N THR A 82 9.72 -1.06 -14.04
CA THR A 82 8.72 -0.21 -14.73
C THR A 82 8.84 -0.33 -16.25
N VAL A 83 10.07 -0.30 -16.78
CA VAL A 83 10.32 -0.50 -18.22
C VAL A 83 9.92 -1.91 -18.67
N GLU A 84 10.25 -2.96 -17.90
CA GLU A 84 9.83 -4.34 -18.23
C GLU A 84 8.29 -4.49 -18.28
N LYS A 85 7.57 -3.88 -17.33
CA LYS A 85 6.10 -3.89 -17.30
C LYS A 85 5.48 -3.12 -18.47
N ALA A 86 6.07 -1.99 -18.84
CA ALA A 86 5.67 -1.21 -20.00
C ALA A 86 5.87 -1.99 -21.30
N GLU A 87 7.04 -2.63 -21.48
CA GLU A 87 7.35 -3.47 -22.65
C GLU A 87 6.42 -4.70 -22.76
N ALA A 88 5.95 -5.22 -21.63
CA ALA A 88 4.93 -6.27 -21.58
C ALA A 88 3.50 -5.78 -21.84
N GLY A 89 3.27 -4.46 -21.94
CA GLY A 89 1.97 -3.84 -22.19
C GLY A 89 1.04 -3.85 -20.97
N PHE A 90 1.58 -4.02 -19.76
CA PHE A 90 0.76 -4.11 -18.54
C PHE A 90 0.45 -2.75 -17.91
N GLU A 91 1.34 -1.77 -18.05
CA GLU A 91 1.14 -0.43 -17.46
C GLU A 91 -0.09 0.28 -18.04
N ARG A 92 -0.21 0.31 -19.37
CA ARG A 92 -1.32 1.00 -20.06
C ARG A 92 -2.69 0.34 -19.86
N SER A 93 -2.69 -0.95 -19.54
CA SER A 93 -3.90 -1.76 -19.35
C SER A 93 -4.21 -2.02 -17.86
N ALA A 94 -3.45 -1.42 -16.95
CA ALA A 94 -3.67 -1.53 -15.51
C ALA A 94 -4.99 -0.85 -15.11
N PHE A 95 -5.96 -1.68 -14.71
CA PHE A 95 -7.28 -1.20 -14.31
C PHE A 95 -7.90 -2.13 -13.26
N SER A 96 -8.01 -1.66 -12.02
CA SER A 96 -8.59 -2.40 -10.90
C SER A 96 -9.52 -1.53 -10.05
N VAL A 97 -10.25 -2.17 -9.13
CA VAL A 97 -11.14 -1.55 -8.14
C VAL A 97 -10.42 -0.63 -7.13
N ILE A 98 -9.09 -0.68 -7.06
CA ILE A 98 -8.31 0.12 -6.08
C ILE A 98 -7.30 1.06 -6.74
N SER A 99 -6.88 0.77 -7.97
CA SER A 99 -5.80 1.53 -8.61
C SER A 99 -5.97 1.55 -10.12
N SER A 100 -6.18 2.75 -10.65
CA SER A 100 -6.20 3.05 -12.08
C SER A 100 -6.13 4.56 -12.31
N GLY A 101 -5.98 5.00 -13.57
CA GLY A 101 -5.95 6.43 -13.91
C GLY A 101 -7.18 7.22 -13.43
N VAL A 102 -8.37 6.60 -13.36
CA VAL A 102 -9.57 7.27 -12.83
C VAL A 102 -9.55 7.42 -11.31
N HIS A 103 -8.89 6.51 -10.59
CA HIS A 103 -8.70 6.67 -9.15
C HIS A 103 -7.75 7.82 -8.89
N ALA A 104 -6.58 7.81 -9.55
CA ALA A 104 -5.56 8.84 -9.37
C ALA A 104 -6.05 10.26 -9.69
N VAL A 105 -6.83 10.44 -10.77
CA VAL A 105 -7.41 11.75 -11.12
C VAL A 105 -8.40 12.26 -10.06
N ARG A 106 -9.14 11.37 -9.38
CA ARG A 106 -10.11 11.77 -8.35
C ARG A 106 -9.45 11.92 -6.98
N GLU A 107 -8.59 10.98 -6.56
CA GLU A 107 -7.84 11.01 -5.29
C GLU A 107 -7.00 12.26 -5.10
N VAL A 108 -6.43 12.81 -6.17
CA VAL A 108 -5.51 13.93 -6.05
C VAL A 108 -6.15 15.18 -5.43
N PHE A 109 -7.47 15.34 -5.56
CA PHE A 109 -8.20 16.47 -4.99
C PHE A 109 -8.28 16.41 -3.46
N ASP A 110 -8.19 15.22 -2.86
CA ASP A 110 -8.18 15.03 -1.41
C ASP A 110 -6.92 15.65 -0.76
N LEU A 111 -5.88 15.94 -1.56
CA LEU A 111 -4.61 16.50 -1.13
C LEU A 111 -4.46 18.00 -1.41
N MET A 112 -5.39 18.60 -2.15
CA MET A 112 -5.28 20.00 -2.56
C MET A 112 -5.77 20.94 -1.44
N PRO A 113 -5.04 22.03 -1.13
CA PRO A 113 -5.47 23.00 -0.13
C PRO A 113 -6.77 23.72 -0.58
N THR A 114 -7.51 24.27 0.38
CA THR A 114 -8.77 25.02 0.13
C THR A 114 -8.84 26.30 0.96
N GLU A 115 -7.70 26.83 1.38
CA GLU A 115 -7.60 27.94 2.36
C GLU A 115 -7.68 29.31 1.69
N THR A 116 -7.16 29.43 0.47
CA THR A 116 -7.02 30.70 -0.25
C THR A 116 -7.82 30.71 -1.55
N THR A 117 -8.08 31.91 -2.09
CA THR A 117 -8.71 32.04 -3.41
C THR A 117 -7.86 31.44 -4.53
N GLU A 118 -6.53 31.44 -4.39
CA GLU A 118 -5.60 30.83 -5.35
C GLU A 118 -5.69 29.30 -5.31
N ASP A 119 -5.84 28.71 -4.13
CA ASP A 119 -6.05 27.27 -3.98
C ASP A 119 -7.32 26.82 -4.73
N TRP A 120 -8.42 27.56 -4.54
CA TRP A 120 -9.67 27.32 -5.26
C TRP A 120 -9.57 27.56 -6.76
N GLN A 121 -8.74 28.51 -7.22
CA GLN A 121 -8.48 28.69 -8.66
C GLN A 121 -7.75 27.47 -9.23
N THR A 122 -6.75 26.97 -8.51
CA THR A 122 -5.95 25.80 -8.88
C THR A 122 -6.82 24.54 -8.96
N ILE A 123 -7.68 24.31 -7.96
CA ILE A 123 -8.70 23.23 -8.00
C ILE A 123 -9.58 23.38 -9.23
N GLY A 124 -10.04 24.59 -9.54
CA GLY A 124 -10.88 24.86 -10.71
C GLY A 124 -10.17 24.61 -12.05
N ASP A 125 -8.89 24.96 -12.15
CA ASP A 125 -8.07 24.70 -13.34
C ASP A 125 -7.87 23.19 -13.55
N ARG A 126 -7.56 22.44 -12.48
CA ARG A 126 -7.42 20.99 -12.56
C ARG A 126 -8.74 20.28 -12.85
N LEU A 127 -9.85 20.70 -12.24
CA LEU A 127 -11.20 20.18 -12.56
C LEU A 127 -11.55 20.39 -14.03
N ALA A 128 -11.20 21.55 -14.60
CA ALA A 128 -11.44 21.84 -16.01
C ALA A 128 -10.65 20.91 -16.96
N ALA A 129 -9.55 20.31 -16.50
CA ALA A 129 -8.74 19.36 -17.28
C ALA A 129 -9.26 17.91 -17.21
N VAL A 130 -10.15 17.57 -16.27
CA VAL A 130 -10.67 16.20 -16.08
C VAL A 130 -11.29 15.60 -17.36
N PRO A 131 -12.15 16.32 -18.11
CA PRO A 131 -12.76 15.76 -19.33
C PRO A 131 -11.72 15.29 -20.35
N ASP A 132 -10.68 16.09 -20.60
CA ASP A 132 -9.63 15.76 -21.57
C ASP A 132 -8.76 14.58 -21.10
N ALA A 133 -8.42 14.54 -19.80
CA ALA A 133 -7.67 13.42 -19.23
C ALA A 133 -8.45 12.09 -19.37
N LEU A 134 -9.75 12.09 -19.07
CA LEU A 134 -10.59 10.88 -19.22
C LEU A 134 -10.85 10.50 -20.68
N ALA A 135 -10.92 11.48 -21.59
CA ALA A 135 -11.01 11.23 -23.02
C ALA A 135 -9.74 10.53 -23.55
N GLY A 136 -8.55 11.01 -23.16
CA GLY A 136 -7.28 10.36 -23.47
C GLY A 136 -7.21 8.95 -22.87
N TYR A 137 -7.64 8.78 -21.61
CA TYR A 137 -7.61 7.46 -20.99
C TYR A 137 -8.54 6.45 -21.66
N ARG A 138 -9.71 6.90 -22.14
CA ARG A 138 -10.62 6.09 -22.96
C ARG A 138 -9.95 5.63 -24.25
N GLU A 139 -9.19 6.50 -24.92
CA GLU A 139 -8.42 6.14 -26.12
C GLU A 139 -7.41 5.03 -25.81
N THR A 140 -6.63 5.22 -24.75
CA THR A 140 -5.66 4.22 -24.28
C THR A 140 -6.33 2.88 -24.01
N LEU A 141 -7.34 2.83 -23.13
CA LEU A 141 -8.01 1.57 -22.78
C LEU A 141 -8.68 0.91 -23.98
N SER A 142 -9.19 1.70 -24.95
CA SER A 142 -9.77 1.15 -26.19
C SER A 142 -8.71 0.50 -27.07
N ALA A 143 -7.53 1.12 -27.21
CA ALA A 143 -6.40 0.59 -27.97
C ALA A 143 -5.85 -0.68 -27.32
N GLU A 144 -5.66 -0.67 -26.00
CA GLU A 144 -5.23 -1.83 -25.20
C GLU A 144 -6.23 -2.99 -25.33
N ALA A 145 -7.52 -2.69 -25.23
CA ALA A 145 -8.58 -3.66 -25.44
C ALA A 145 -8.56 -4.26 -26.85
N ALA A 146 -8.30 -3.45 -27.88
CA ALA A 146 -8.19 -3.92 -29.26
C ALA A 146 -6.96 -4.82 -29.47
N ALA A 147 -5.90 -4.60 -28.69
CA ALA A 147 -4.73 -5.46 -28.65
C ALA A 147 -4.90 -6.70 -27.75
N GLY A 148 -6.09 -6.92 -27.17
CA GLY A 148 -6.40 -8.07 -26.31
C GLY A 148 -5.92 -7.93 -24.87
N ARG A 149 -5.45 -6.75 -24.46
CA ARG A 149 -4.98 -6.46 -23.10
C ARG A 149 -6.12 -5.84 -22.30
N LEU A 150 -6.82 -6.68 -21.55
CA LEU A 150 -8.04 -6.33 -20.81
C LEU A 150 -7.94 -6.81 -19.35
N SER A 151 -8.45 -6.02 -18.42
CA SER A 151 -8.73 -6.49 -17.06
C SER A 151 -9.87 -7.52 -17.04
N ALA A 152 -10.01 -8.19 -15.89
CA ALA A 152 -11.13 -9.08 -15.64
C ALA A 152 -12.45 -8.30 -15.66
N ARG A 153 -13.53 -8.93 -16.13
CA ARG A 153 -14.87 -8.32 -16.19
C ARG A 153 -15.32 -7.78 -14.83
N ARG A 154 -15.00 -8.51 -13.76
CA ARG A 154 -15.26 -8.11 -12.37
C ARG A 154 -14.73 -6.72 -12.06
N GLN A 155 -13.47 -6.44 -12.40
CA GLN A 155 -12.84 -5.15 -12.12
C GLN A 155 -13.54 -3.99 -12.82
N TYR A 156 -13.97 -4.17 -14.07
CA TYR A 156 -14.76 -3.16 -14.77
C TYR A 156 -16.12 -2.92 -14.11
N ALA A 157 -16.80 -3.97 -13.66
CA ALA A 157 -18.09 -3.85 -12.98
C ALA A 157 -17.97 -3.10 -11.64
N GLU A 158 -16.94 -3.43 -10.85
CA GLU A 158 -16.68 -2.78 -9.56
C GLU A 158 -16.34 -1.29 -9.73
N VAL A 159 -15.42 -0.95 -10.65
CA VAL A 159 -15.08 0.46 -10.90
C VAL A 159 -16.25 1.25 -11.48
N ALA A 160 -17.06 0.64 -12.35
CA ALA A 160 -18.28 1.28 -12.81
C ALA A 160 -19.25 1.56 -11.64
N SER A 161 -19.29 0.70 -10.62
CA SER A 161 -20.07 0.93 -9.40
C SER A 161 -19.50 2.07 -8.55
N GLN A 162 -18.19 2.13 -8.38
CA GLN A 162 -17.53 3.25 -7.68
C GLN A 162 -17.81 4.58 -8.36
N ILE A 163 -17.70 4.63 -9.69
CA ILE A 163 -18.00 5.84 -10.48
C ILE A 163 -19.44 6.29 -10.25
N ARG A 164 -20.43 5.38 -10.28
CA ARG A 164 -21.83 5.75 -9.99
C ARG A 164 -21.99 6.34 -8.59
N GLY A 165 -21.23 5.84 -7.62
CA GLY A 165 -21.13 6.42 -6.28
C GLY A 165 -20.54 7.83 -6.29
N TRP A 166 -19.39 8.03 -6.93
CA TRP A 166 -18.71 9.32 -7.01
C TRP A 166 -19.51 10.39 -7.75
N THR A 167 -20.34 10.01 -8.73
CA THR A 167 -21.16 10.95 -9.51
C THR A 167 -22.58 11.11 -8.93
N GLY A 168 -22.84 10.59 -7.72
CA GLY A 168 -24.14 10.67 -7.07
C GLY A 168 -25.29 9.97 -7.80
N GLN A 169 -24.99 9.05 -8.73
CA GLN A 169 -26.00 8.23 -9.41
C GLN A 169 -26.50 7.11 -8.50
N GLU A 170 -25.65 6.66 -7.58
CA GLU A 170 -25.94 5.68 -6.53
C GLU A 170 -25.31 6.13 -5.20
N GLY A 171 -25.76 5.56 -4.08
CA GLY A 171 -25.21 5.86 -2.76
C GLY A 171 -25.79 7.10 -2.09
N ALA A 172 -25.46 7.29 -0.81
CA ALA A 172 -25.98 8.37 0.03
C ALA A 172 -25.04 9.59 0.12
N SER A 173 -23.77 9.44 -0.29
CA SER A 173 -22.73 10.48 -0.15
C SER A 173 -22.88 11.65 -1.13
N GLY A 174 -23.72 11.51 -2.15
CA GLY A 174 -23.94 12.54 -3.18
C GLY A 174 -22.82 12.60 -4.21
N ASP A 175 -22.82 13.67 -5.01
CA ASP A 175 -21.83 13.90 -6.07
C ASP A 175 -20.52 14.45 -5.48
N TYR A 176 -19.43 13.69 -5.62
CA TYR A 176 -18.12 14.00 -5.06
C TYR A 176 -17.60 15.37 -5.53
N PHE A 177 -17.61 15.64 -6.84
CA PHE A 177 -17.04 16.88 -7.37
C PHE A 177 -17.90 18.10 -6.99
N GLY A 178 -19.22 17.96 -6.94
CA GLY A 178 -20.12 18.97 -6.42
C GLY A 178 -19.87 19.27 -4.94
N ASN A 179 -19.67 18.23 -4.12
CA ASN A 179 -19.33 18.37 -2.70
C ASN A 179 -17.95 19.03 -2.51
N LEU A 180 -16.95 18.66 -3.33
CA LEU A 180 -15.60 19.22 -3.30
C LEU A 180 -15.61 20.75 -3.40
N VAL A 181 -16.51 21.32 -4.22
CA VAL A 181 -16.59 22.77 -4.45
C VAL A 181 -17.68 23.47 -3.63
N ALA A 182 -18.34 22.77 -2.69
CA ALA A 182 -19.48 23.30 -1.95
C ALA A 182 -19.13 24.55 -1.13
N ASP A 183 -17.93 24.58 -0.54
CA ASP A 183 -17.44 25.67 0.30
C ASP A 183 -16.64 26.74 -0.47
N ALA A 184 -16.69 26.70 -1.81
CA ALA A 184 -15.97 27.64 -2.65
C ALA A 184 -16.35 29.12 -2.39
N PRO A 185 -15.37 30.06 -2.46
CA PRO A 185 -15.62 31.49 -2.33
C PRO A 185 -16.66 31.99 -3.34
N ALA A 186 -17.49 32.94 -2.92
CA ALA A 186 -18.58 33.47 -3.74
C ALA A 186 -18.14 33.99 -5.12
N ALA A 187 -16.91 34.51 -5.24
CA ALA A 187 -16.36 35.01 -6.50
C ALA A 187 -16.02 33.90 -7.51
N LEU A 188 -15.83 32.66 -7.06
CA LEU A 188 -15.45 31.52 -7.90
C LEU A 188 -16.57 30.46 -8.00
N ARG A 189 -17.61 30.55 -7.16
CA ARG A 189 -18.65 29.53 -7.00
C ARG A 189 -19.27 29.08 -8.31
N ASP A 190 -19.68 30.01 -9.18
CA ASP A 190 -20.36 29.66 -10.43
C ASP A 190 -19.42 28.90 -11.38
N ARG A 191 -18.18 29.38 -11.52
CA ARG A 191 -17.14 28.72 -12.33
C ARG A 191 -16.82 27.33 -11.78
N LEU A 192 -16.62 27.22 -10.47
CA LEU A 192 -16.26 25.95 -9.82
C LEU A 192 -17.38 24.93 -9.90
N ALA A 193 -18.63 25.35 -9.70
CA ALA A 193 -19.80 24.50 -9.90
C ALA A 193 -19.92 24.01 -11.36
N GLU A 194 -19.63 24.87 -12.34
CA GLU A 194 -19.63 24.49 -13.76
C GLU A 194 -18.57 23.42 -14.08
N VAL A 195 -17.32 23.62 -13.69
CA VAL A 195 -16.25 22.65 -13.96
C VAL A 195 -16.39 21.37 -13.14
N ALA A 196 -16.91 21.45 -11.90
CA ALA A 196 -17.25 20.27 -11.11
C ALA A 196 -18.34 19.45 -11.78
N ALA A 197 -19.42 20.08 -12.27
CA ALA A 197 -20.47 19.39 -13.00
C ALA A 197 -19.95 18.74 -14.30
N ALA A 198 -19.03 19.40 -15.01
CA ALA A 198 -18.38 18.83 -16.20
C ALA A 198 -17.49 17.62 -15.85
N ALA A 199 -16.76 17.67 -14.73
CA ALA A 199 -15.99 16.55 -14.22
C ALA A 199 -16.91 15.35 -13.87
N SER A 200 -18.00 15.58 -13.12
CA SER A 200 -18.98 14.55 -12.78
C SER A 200 -19.61 13.92 -14.02
N ALA A 201 -20.01 14.73 -15.01
CA ALA A 201 -20.55 14.23 -16.27
C ALA A 201 -19.52 13.37 -17.03
N SER A 202 -18.25 13.79 -17.07
CA SER A 202 -17.18 13.04 -17.73
C SER A 202 -16.89 11.70 -17.04
N TYR A 203 -16.93 11.66 -15.71
CA TYR A 203 -16.85 10.41 -14.95
C TYR A 203 -18.04 9.50 -15.24
N ALA A 204 -19.27 10.03 -15.24
CA ALA A 204 -20.47 9.25 -15.53
C ALA A 204 -20.42 8.64 -16.95
N ASP A 205 -20.00 9.41 -17.95
CA ASP A 205 -19.79 8.95 -19.32
C ASP A 205 -18.66 7.90 -19.42
N PHE A 206 -17.60 8.04 -18.61
CA PHE A 206 -16.53 7.05 -18.51
C PHE A 206 -17.02 5.75 -17.85
N GLY A 207 -17.83 5.83 -16.80
CA GLY A 207 -18.49 4.70 -16.16
C GLY A 207 -19.42 3.95 -17.12
N GLN A 208 -20.17 4.69 -17.95
CA GLN A 208 -20.97 4.10 -19.02
C GLN A 208 -20.09 3.35 -20.01
N PHE A 209 -19.00 3.95 -20.49
CA PHE A 209 -18.05 3.30 -21.40
C PHE A 209 -17.43 2.04 -20.84
N ILE A 210 -17.00 2.06 -19.58
CA ILE A 210 -16.51 0.84 -18.92
C ILE A 210 -17.59 -0.24 -18.98
N THR A 211 -18.84 0.11 -18.68
CA THR A 211 -19.97 -0.82 -18.63
C THR A 211 -20.34 -1.36 -20.02
N THR A 212 -20.36 -0.51 -21.04
CA THR A 212 -20.88 -0.85 -22.38
C THR A 212 -19.83 -1.40 -23.32
N ASP A 213 -18.58 -0.96 -23.20
CA ASP A 213 -17.53 -1.26 -24.16
C ASP A 213 -16.47 -2.19 -23.58
N LEU A 214 -15.99 -1.95 -22.35
CA LEU A 214 -14.91 -2.74 -21.75
C LEU A 214 -15.39 -4.00 -21.03
N ALA A 215 -16.38 -3.90 -20.15
CA ALA A 215 -16.87 -5.01 -19.34
C ALA A 215 -17.33 -6.22 -20.19
N PRO A 216 -18.08 -6.06 -21.31
CA PRO A 216 -18.48 -7.19 -22.13
C PRO A 216 -17.30 -7.91 -22.81
N ARG A 217 -16.16 -7.23 -22.96
CA ARG A 217 -14.91 -7.78 -23.54
C ARG A 217 -13.94 -8.28 -22.46
N GLY A 218 -14.12 -7.85 -21.21
CA GLY A 218 -13.26 -8.21 -20.08
C GLY A 218 -13.14 -9.71 -19.90
N ARG A 219 -11.98 -10.14 -19.39
CA ARG A 219 -11.68 -11.56 -19.20
C ARG A 219 -12.67 -12.19 -18.21
N ASP A 220 -13.14 -13.40 -18.52
CA ASP A 220 -14.03 -14.15 -17.61
C ASP A 220 -13.27 -14.69 -16.38
N ARG A 221 -11.96 -14.95 -16.54
CA ARG A 221 -11.09 -15.36 -15.43
C ARG A 221 -10.45 -14.15 -14.78
N ASP A 222 -10.51 -14.10 -13.45
CA ASP A 222 -9.86 -13.06 -12.65
C ASP A 222 -8.32 -13.15 -12.76
N GLY A 223 -7.77 -14.36 -12.64
CA GLY A 223 -6.33 -14.62 -12.63
C GLY A 223 -5.58 -14.10 -13.88
N VAL A 224 -4.37 -13.57 -13.70
CA VAL A 224 -3.62 -12.86 -14.75
C VAL A 224 -2.61 -13.74 -15.52
N GLY A 225 -2.36 -14.95 -15.04
CA GLY A 225 -1.35 -15.86 -15.58
C GLY A 225 0.07 -15.56 -15.10
N ARG A 226 0.98 -16.52 -15.31
CA ARG A 226 2.34 -16.51 -14.77
C ARG A 226 3.17 -15.32 -15.19
N ASP A 227 3.20 -15.00 -16.48
CA ASP A 227 4.13 -13.98 -17.01
C ASP A 227 3.82 -12.60 -16.43
N ARG A 228 2.53 -12.23 -16.37
CA ARG A 228 2.11 -10.99 -15.71
C ARG A 228 2.32 -11.05 -14.20
N TYR A 229 1.93 -12.14 -13.57
CA TYR A 229 2.03 -12.27 -12.12
C TYR A 229 3.49 -12.16 -11.62
N ALA A 230 4.46 -12.72 -12.34
CA ALA A 230 5.86 -12.65 -11.97
C ALA A 230 6.40 -11.20 -11.96
N LEU A 231 6.02 -10.38 -12.95
CA LEU A 231 6.40 -8.96 -12.99
C LEU A 231 5.71 -8.16 -11.89
N GLU A 232 4.42 -8.38 -11.66
CA GLU A 232 3.65 -7.65 -10.64
C GLU A 232 4.12 -8.05 -9.22
N SER A 233 4.40 -9.33 -8.99
CA SER A 233 5.00 -9.81 -7.74
C SER A 233 6.37 -9.19 -7.48
N ARG A 234 7.26 -9.15 -8.49
CA ARG A 234 8.52 -8.40 -8.41
C ARG A 234 8.29 -6.92 -8.15
N TYR A 235 7.24 -6.32 -8.71
CA TYR A 235 6.97 -4.88 -8.54
C TYR A 235 6.62 -4.56 -7.11
N PHE A 236 5.76 -5.36 -6.50
CA PHE A 236 5.39 -5.15 -5.11
C PHE A 236 6.48 -5.61 -4.14
N LEU A 237 7.23 -6.68 -4.42
CA LEU A 237 8.27 -7.18 -3.50
C LEU A 237 9.62 -6.48 -3.65
N GLY A 238 9.99 -6.09 -4.87
CA GLY A 238 11.37 -5.76 -5.23
C GLY A 238 12.33 -6.95 -5.08
N ALA A 239 11.81 -8.18 -5.20
CA ALA A 239 12.57 -9.41 -5.21
C ALA A 239 11.91 -10.45 -6.14
N GLU A 240 12.72 -11.33 -6.73
CA GLU A 240 12.21 -12.47 -7.48
C GLU A 240 12.10 -13.70 -6.57
N VAL A 241 10.88 -14.23 -6.41
CA VAL A 241 10.60 -15.40 -5.57
C VAL A 241 10.14 -16.59 -6.41
N ASP A 242 10.43 -17.81 -5.94
CA ASP A 242 9.80 -19.02 -6.49
C ASP A 242 8.32 -19.01 -6.07
N LEU A 243 7.44 -18.78 -7.03
CA LEU A 243 6.00 -18.60 -6.80
C LEU A 243 5.35 -19.86 -6.23
N GLU A 244 5.74 -21.04 -6.70
CA GLU A 244 5.22 -22.32 -6.22
C GLU A 244 5.73 -22.68 -4.84
N GLU A 245 6.99 -22.39 -4.54
CA GLU A 245 7.53 -22.51 -3.18
C GLU A 245 6.81 -21.55 -2.23
N THR A 246 6.65 -20.29 -2.64
CA THR A 246 6.01 -19.25 -1.84
C THR A 246 4.56 -19.60 -1.57
N TYR A 247 3.85 -20.15 -2.56
CA TYR A 247 2.50 -20.67 -2.41
C TYR A 247 2.42 -21.78 -1.35
N ARG A 248 3.31 -22.79 -1.43
CA ARG A 248 3.36 -23.88 -0.44
C ARG A 248 3.69 -23.37 0.96
N TRP A 249 4.67 -22.48 1.06
CA TRP A 249 5.05 -21.83 2.32
C TRP A 249 3.88 -21.06 2.93
N GLY A 250 3.04 -20.40 2.11
CA GLY A 250 1.83 -19.72 2.59
C GLY A 250 0.90 -20.64 3.38
N TRP A 251 0.67 -21.87 2.90
CA TRP A 251 -0.15 -22.87 3.62
C TRP A 251 0.50 -23.31 4.94
N GLU A 252 1.81 -23.54 4.94
CA GLU A 252 2.56 -23.94 6.13
C GLU A 252 2.55 -22.83 7.19
N GLU A 253 2.78 -21.58 6.79
CA GLU A 253 2.79 -20.43 7.68
C GLU A 253 1.40 -20.13 8.23
N LEU A 254 0.35 -20.19 7.41
CA LEU A 254 -1.02 -20.03 7.90
C LEU A 254 -1.36 -21.11 8.94
N LYS A 255 -1.00 -22.37 8.68
CA LYS A 255 -1.24 -23.46 9.64
C LYS A 255 -0.49 -23.25 10.96
N ARG A 256 0.77 -22.82 10.89
CA ARG A 256 1.58 -22.50 12.07
C ARG A 256 0.93 -21.39 12.90
N ILE A 257 0.45 -20.33 12.24
CA ILE A 257 -0.24 -19.21 12.89
C ILE A 257 -1.54 -19.67 13.54
N GLU A 258 -2.37 -20.46 12.85
CA GLU A 258 -3.63 -20.94 13.42
C GLU A 258 -3.43 -21.89 14.61
N ASP A 259 -2.35 -22.68 14.62
CA ASP A 259 -1.97 -23.48 15.79
C ASP A 259 -1.59 -22.59 16.98
N ASP A 260 -0.85 -21.51 16.74
CA ASP A 260 -0.50 -20.51 17.75
C ASP A 260 -1.74 -19.74 18.24
N MET A 261 -2.68 -19.43 17.35
CA MET A 261 -3.97 -18.83 17.73
C MET A 261 -4.76 -19.77 18.62
N ALA A 262 -4.86 -21.06 18.27
CA ALA A 262 -5.55 -22.05 19.08
C ALA A 262 -4.89 -22.23 20.45
N ALA A 263 -3.56 -22.19 20.53
CA ALA A 263 -2.83 -22.22 21.81
C ALA A 263 -3.09 -20.96 22.65
N THR A 264 -3.12 -19.78 22.02
CA THR A 264 -3.39 -18.49 22.67
C THR A 264 -4.83 -18.43 23.17
N ALA A 265 -5.80 -18.87 22.36
CA ALA A 265 -7.21 -18.95 22.72
C ALA A 265 -7.45 -19.78 23.99
N ARG A 266 -6.74 -20.91 24.14
CA ARG A 266 -6.81 -21.75 25.36
C ARG A 266 -6.28 -21.07 26.62
N ARG A 267 -5.46 -20.02 26.50
CA ARG A 267 -5.01 -19.20 27.64
C ARG A 267 -6.09 -18.20 28.07
N ILE A 268 -6.95 -17.77 27.16
CA ILE A 268 -8.06 -16.84 27.42
C ILE A 268 -9.26 -17.60 27.96
N VAL A 269 -9.69 -18.64 27.24
CA VAL A 269 -10.80 -19.53 27.62
C VAL A 269 -10.27 -20.96 27.71
N GLY A 270 -10.21 -21.50 28.93
CA GLY A 270 -9.66 -22.84 29.18
C GLY A 270 -10.36 -23.93 28.37
N GLY A 271 -9.64 -24.51 27.40
CA GLY A 271 -10.16 -25.54 26.49
C GLY A 271 -11.08 -25.02 25.37
N GLY A 272 -11.24 -23.70 25.24
CA GLY A 272 -12.06 -23.05 24.21
C GLY A 272 -11.40 -22.99 22.82
N THR A 273 -12.22 -22.66 21.84
CA THR A 273 -11.80 -22.36 20.46
C THR A 273 -11.35 -20.90 20.30
N VAL A 274 -10.80 -20.56 19.12
CA VAL A 274 -10.51 -19.16 18.77
C VAL A 274 -11.78 -18.30 18.86
N ASP A 275 -12.90 -18.77 18.33
CA ASP A 275 -14.17 -18.03 18.36
C ASP A 275 -14.69 -17.82 19.79
N ASP A 276 -14.48 -18.79 20.68
CA ASP A 276 -14.83 -18.64 22.10
C ASP A 276 -13.97 -17.56 22.77
N ALA A 277 -12.67 -17.51 22.44
CA ALA A 277 -11.77 -16.49 22.94
C ALA A 277 -12.14 -15.09 22.40
N VAL A 278 -12.42 -14.96 21.11
CA VAL A 278 -12.88 -13.70 20.50
C VAL A 278 -14.15 -13.19 21.19
N LYS A 279 -15.17 -14.05 21.35
CA LYS A 279 -16.40 -13.69 22.07
C LYS A 279 -16.14 -13.24 23.51
N ALA A 280 -15.21 -13.90 24.20
CA ALA A 280 -14.86 -13.53 25.57
C ALA A 280 -14.14 -12.18 25.64
N LEU A 281 -13.25 -11.89 24.69
CA LEU A 281 -12.51 -10.62 24.62
C LEU A 281 -13.42 -9.46 24.20
N ASP A 282 -14.30 -9.66 23.22
CA ASP A 282 -15.25 -8.63 22.76
C ASP A 282 -16.31 -8.31 23.84
N ALA A 283 -16.59 -9.25 24.75
CA ALA A 283 -17.49 -9.04 25.88
C ALA A 283 -16.80 -8.46 27.13
N ASP A 284 -15.47 -8.28 27.12
CA ASP A 284 -14.70 -7.77 28.25
C ASP A 284 -14.65 -6.23 28.25
N PRO A 285 -15.32 -5.53 29.19
CA PRO A 285 -15.33 -4.08 29.23
C PRO A 285 -13.96 -3.46 29.48
N ALA A 286 -12.97 -4.23 29.96
CA ALA A 286 -11.60 -3.74 30.12
C ALA A 286 -10.87 -3.58 28.78
N ARG A 287 -11.41 -4.13 27.69
CA ARG A 287 -10.80 -4.12 26.35
C ARG A 287 -11.43 -3.11 25.40
N ASP A 288 -12.50 -2.45 25.82
CA ASP A 288 -13.20 -1.41 25.06
C ASP A 288 -12.87 -0.03 25.64
N CYS A 289 -12.33 0.88 24.81
CA CYS A 289 -12.07 2.26 25.23
C CYS A 289 -13.38 3.04 25.45
N GLY A 290 -14.50 2.61 24.88
CA GLY A 290 -15.84 3.19 25.06
C GLY A 290 -16.09 4.51 24.30
N SER A 291 -15.06 5.16 23.76
CA SER A 291 -15.21 6.32 22.86
C SER A 291 -14.02 6.48 21.91
N ARG A 292 -14.23 7.25 20.83
CA ARG A 292 -13.17 7.63 19.88
C ARG A 292 -12.03 8.39 20.56
N GLU A 293 -12.36 9.33 21.44
CA GLU A 293 -11.37 10.15 22.15
C GLU A 293 -10.53 9.30 23.11
N ALA A 294 -11.15 8.34 23.80
CA ALA A 294 -10.44 7.42 24.68
C ALA A 294 -9.54 6.46 23.88
N PHE A 295 -9.99 5.99 22.72
CA PHE A 295 -9.18 5.16 21.82
C PHE A 295 -8.00 5.94 21.23
N GLU A 296 -8.21 7.18 20.81
CA GLU A 296 -7.14 8.08 20.35
C GLU A 296 -6.06 8.29 21.44
N ALA A 297 -6.49 8.57 22.67
CA ALA A 297 -5.58 8.72 23.80
C ALA A 297 -4.81 7.42 24.11
N TRP A 298 -5.46 6.26 24.01
CA TRP A 298 -4.84 4.95 24.18
C TRP A 298 -3.77 4.67 23.10
N MET A 299 -4.07 4.98 21.83
CA MET A 299 -3.10 4.84 20.74
C MET A 299 -1.87 5.72 20.99
N GLN A 300 -2.10 6.99 21.38
CA GLN A 300 -1.04 7.95 21.66
C GLN A 300 -0.15 7.48 22.82
N GLU A 301 -0.75 7.08 23.95
CA GLU A 301 0.00 6.60 25.13
C GLU A 301 0.88 5.40 24.77
N LYS A 302 0.34 4.46 23.98
CA LYS A 302 1.09 3.27 23.55
C LYS A 302 2.26 3.66 22.65
N ALA A 303 2.04 4.51 21.64
CA ALA A 303 3.08 4.95 20.73
C ALA A 303 4.21 5.72 21.46
N ASP A 304 3.85 6.65 22.35
CA ASP A 304 4.80 7.42 23.17
C ASP A 304 5.63 6.51 24.10
N THR A 305 4.98 5.49 24.68
CA THR A 305 5.66 4.51 25.54
C THR A 305 6.71 3.72 24.78
N ILE A 306 6.40 3.27 23.56
CA ILE A 306 7.37 2.53 22.73
C ILE A 306 8.52 3.44 22.32
N LEU A 307 8.25 4.68 21.87
CA LEU A 307 9.30 5.64 21.52
C LEU A 307 10.28 5.85 22.67
N ALA A 308 9.76 6.05 23.88
CA ALA A 308 10.58 6.27 25.07
C ALA A 308 11.41 5.05 25.48
N SER A 309 10.89 3.82 25.31
CA SER A 309 11.60 2.60 25.70
C SER A 309 12.56 2.07 24.63
N PHE A 310 12.37 2.43 23.36
CA PHE A 310 13.15 1.89 22.23
C PHE A 310 14.37 2.74 21.89
N ASP A 311 14.31 4.06 22.13
CA ASP A 311 15.41 4.97 21.82
C ASP A 311 16.70 4.60 22.57
N GLY A 312 17.77 4.41 21.80
CA GLY A 312 19.08 4.00 22.28
C GLY A 312 19.21 2.51 22.59
N VAL A 313 18.10 1.75 22.65
CA VAL A 313 18.07 0.32 23.01
C VAL A 313 17.91 -0.56 21.77
N HIS A 314 16.81 -0.38 21.04
CA HIS A 314 16.47 -1.17 19.84
C HIS A 314 16.63 -0.38 18.54
N PHE A 315 16.58 0.96 18.65
CA PHE A 315 16.69 1.91 17.56
C PHE A 315 17.44 3.16 18.01
N ASP A 316 18.14 3.84 17.11
CA ASP A 316 18.64 5.19 17.36
C ASP A 316 17.62 6.20 16.80
N ILE A 317 16.77 6.78 17.66
CA ILE A 317 15.62 7.59 17.23
C ILE A 317 16.00 9.07 17.31
N ALA A 318 16.15 9.70 16.14
CA ALA A 318 16.47 11.12 16.03
C ALA A 318 15.38 11.99 16.67
N GLU A 319 15.75 13.13 17.26
CA GLU A 319 14.82 13.98 18.04
C GLU A 319 13.53 14.35 17.28
N PRO A 320 13.57 14.76 16.00
CA PRO A 320 12.34 15.06 15.25
C PRO A 320 11.41 13.87 15.03
N ILE A 321 11.95 12.64 15.07
CA ILE A 321 11.20 11.38 14.91
C ILE A 321 10.56 10.95 16.24
N ARG A 322 10.88 11.58 17.37
CA ARG A 322 10.30 11.22 18.68
C ARG A 322 8.88 11.75 18.87
N THR A 323 8.31 12.39 17.86
CA THR A 323 6.95 12.93 17.89
C THR A 323 6.09 12.23 16.84
N ILE A 324 5.10 11.48 17.32
CA ILE A 324 4.02 10.91 16.51
C ILE A 324 2.69 11.43 17.03
N GLN A 325 1.75 11.71 16.13
CA GLN A 325 0.35 11.94 16.48
C GLN A 325 -0.45 10.67 16.18
N CYS A 326 -1.32 10.28 17.10
CA CYS A 326 -2.35 9.26 16.82
C CYS A 326 -3.70 9.97 16.73
N LYS A 327 -4.48 9.67 15.69
CA LYS A 327 -5.79 10.30 15.45
C LYS A 327 -6.84 9.29 15.04
N VAL A 328 -8.06 9.47 15.52
CA VAL A 328 -9.24 8.84 14.90
C VAL A 328 -9.74 9.76 13.80
N ALA A 329 -9.75 9.24 12.57
CA ALA A 329 -10.16 9.99 11.41
C ALA A 329 -11.67 10.33 11.46
N PRO A 330 -12.09 11.46 10.86
CA PRO A 330 -13.50 11.83 10.77
C PRO A 330 -14.27 11.00 9.72
N ILE A 331 -13.55 10.24 8.88
CA ILE A 331 -14.10 9.32 7.88
C ILE A 331 -14.29 7.92 8.47
N ASN A 332 -15.22 7.14 7.89
CA ASN A 332 -15.66 5.86 8.43
C ASN A 332 -15.42 4.68 7.48
N ASP A 333 -14.21 4.61 6.92
CA ASP A 333 -13.86 3.65 5.85
C ASP A 333 -13.33 2.30 6.38
N GLY A 334 -13.12 2.17 7.70
CA GLY A 334 -12.69 0.93 8.35
C GLY A 334 -11.23 0.56 8.03
N GLY A 335 -10.30 1.05 8.83
CA GLY A 335 -8.87 0.74 8.68
C GLY A 335 -7.96 1.80 9.29
N ALA A 336 -6.66 1.50 9.31
CA ALA A 336 -5.62 2.40 9.78
C ALA A 336 -4.62 2.71 8.65
N TRP A 337 -3.98 3.87 8.74
CA TRP A 337 -2.91 4.26 7.82
C TRP A 337 -1.97 5.27 8.47
N TYR A 338 -0.78 5.39 7.91
CA TYR A 338 0.23 6.33 8.37
C TYR A 338 0.52 7.43 7.36
N THR A 339 0.58 8.68 7.84
CA THR A 339 1.06 9.84 7.08
C THR A 339 2.46 10.24 7.56
N PRO A 340 3.48 10.26 6.67
CA PRO A 340 4.83 10.72 7.01
C PRO A 340 4.89 12.19 7.50
N PRO A 341 5.91 12.56 8.29
CA PRO A 341 6.14 13.96 8.64
C PRO A 341 6.42 14.80 7.39
N SER A 342 6.24 16.12 7.49
CA SER A 342 6.71 17.05 6.45
C SER A 342 8.25 17.00 6.32
N GLU A 343 8.80 17.41 5.18
CA GLU A 343 10.27 17.40 4.96
C GLU A 343 11.05 18.18 6.03
N ASP A 344 10.44 19.20 6.62
CA ASP A 344 11.02 20.05 7.67
C ASP A 344 10.60 19.65 9.11
N PHE A 345 9.84 18.55 9.26
CA PHE A 345 9.25 18.08 10.51
C PHE A 345 8.29 19.07 11.22
N SER A 346 7.85 20.16 10.57
CA SER A 346 6.86 21.08 11.14
C SER A 346 5.48 20.43 11.34
N ARG A 347 5.13 19.45 10.49
CA ARG A 347 4.04 18.50 10.72
C ARG A 347 4.64 17.15 11.15
N PRO A 348 4.32 16.63 12.34
CA PRO A 348 4.81 15.33 12.78
C PRO A 348 4.16 14.20 11.99
N GLY A 349 4.77 13.02 12.03
CA GLY A 349 4.16 11.80 11.53
C GLY A 349 2.83 11.53 12.23
N THR A 350 1.82 11.09 11.49
CA THR A 350 0.48 10.84 12.06
C THR A 350 0.00 9.45 11.69
N MET A 351 -0.32 8.65 12.71
CA MET A 351 -1.09 7.43 12.58
C MET A 351 -2.58 7.76 12.66
N TRP A 352 -3.34 7.30 11.68
CA TRP A 352 -4.78 7.48 11.60
C TRP A 352 -5.49 6.15 11.75
N PHE A 353 -6.63 6.17 12.41
CA PHE A 353 -7.54 5.04 12.51
C PHE A 353 -8.95 5.48 12.15
N SER A 354 -9.66 4.67 11.36
CA SER A 354 -11.06 4.88 11.00
C SER A 354 -11.89 3.66 11.39
N PHE A 355 -13.09 3.92 11.91
CA PHE A 355 -14.07 2.90 12.25
C PHE A 355 -15.14 2.85 11.16
N THR A 356 -15.77 1.70 10.92
CA THR A 356 -16.97 1.66 10.07
C THR A 356 -18.15 2.35 10.75
N ASP A 357 -19.17 2.74 9.98
CA ASP A 357 -20.37 3.40 10.51
C ASP A 357 -21.11 2.54 11.56
N ASP A 358 -21.00 1.22 11.46
CA ASP A 358 -21.64 0.23 12.31
C ASP A 358 -20.75 -0.29 13.46
N HIS A 359 -19.59 0.32 13.71
CA HIS A 359 -18.72 -0.08 14.83
C HIS A 359 -19.47 -0.07 16.18
N GLU A 360 -19.37 -1.18 16.91
CA GLU A 360 -19.97 -1.33 18.24
C GLU A 360 -18.95 -1.22 19.38
N LEU A 361 -17.65 -1.36 19.08
CA LEU A 361 -16.57 -1.46 20.07
C LEU A 361 -15.32 -0.66 19.66
N PHE A 362 -14.67 -0.02 20.63
CA PHE A 362 -13.34 0.57 20.48
C PHE A 362 -12.30 -0.38 21.05
N SER A 363 -12.15 -1.52 20.38
CA SER A 363 -11.38 -2.67 20.88
C SER A 363 -9.88 -2.41 20.87
N THR A 364 -9.24 -2.58 22.02
CA THR A 364 -7.78 -2.46 22.15
C THR A 364 -7.04 -3.76 21.79
N TRP A 365 -7.66 -4.92 22.06
CA TRP A 365 -7.00 -6.21 21.89
C TRP A 365 -6.78 -6.59 20.42
N ARG A 366 -7.65 -6.10 19.53
CA ARG A 366 -7.50 -6.25 18.08
C ARG A 366 -6.44 -5.31 17.52
N GLU A 367 -6.34 -4.11 18.09
CA GLU A 367 -5.62 -3.00 17.48
C GLU A 367 -4.24 -2.71 18.09
N THR A 368 -3.84 -3.38 19.18
CA THR A 368 -2.48 -3.23 19.72
C THR A 368 -1.41 -3.48 18.64
N THR A 369 -1.62 -4.49 17.79
CA THR A 369 -0.70 -4.78 16.67
C THR A 369 -0.72 -3.69 15.59
N THR A 370 -1.88 -3.09 15.34
CA THR A 370 -2.07 -1.99 14.39
C THR A 370 -1.29 -0.74 14.82
N VAL A 371 -1.25 -0.43 16.13
CA VAL A 371 -0.42 0.67 16.66
C VAL A 371 1.06 0.43 16.40
N PHE A 372 1.54 -0.81 16.49
CA PHE A 372 2.94 -1.13 16.18
C PHE A 372 3.24 -1.12 14.68
N HIS A 373 2.27 -1.52 13.87
CA HIS A 373 2.35 -1.58 12.41
C HIS A 373 2.39 -0.17 11.79
N GLU A 374 1.38 0.66 12.06
CA GLU A 374 1.26 2.02 11.51
C GLU A 374 2.09 3.04 12.28
N GLY A 375 2.28 2.82 13.58
CA GLY A 375 3.08 3.67 14.45
C GLY A 375 4.50 3.15 14.61
N VAL A 376 4.85 2.79 15.84
CA VAL A 376 6.23 2.51 16.27
C VAL A 376 6.33 1.06 16.75
N PRO A 377 7.29 0.26 16.26
CA PRO A 377 8.43 0.64 15.41
C PRO A 377 8.18 0.54 13.89
N GLY A 378 6.94 0.34 13.43
CA GLY A 378 6.59 0.14 12.02
C GLY A 378 6.75 1.38 11.13
N HIS A 379 5.66 1.80 10.47
CA HIS A 379 5.72 2.84 9.44
C HIS A 379 6.26 4.18 9.94
N HIS A 380 6.03 4.56 11.19
CA HIS A 380 6.55 5.82 11.72
C HIS A 380 8.08 5.87 11.66
N LEU A 381 8.77 4.86 12.20
CA LEU A 381 10.24 4.86 12.19
C LEU A 381 10.76 4.75 10.76
N GLN A 382 10.16 3.89 9.94
CA GLN A 382 10.62 3.67 8.56
C GLN A 382 10.49 4.91 7.68
N CYS A 383 9.33 5.55 7.66
CA CYS A 383 9.08 6.72 6.83
C CYS A 383 9.74 7.99 7.39
N ALA A 384 9.70 8.21 8.71
CA ALA A 384 10.34 9.39 9.29
C ALA A 384 11.87 9.33 9.17
N GLN A 385 12.48 8.12 9.16
CA GLN A 385 13.90 7.96 8.89
C GLN A 385 14.26 8.42 7.47
N VAL A 386 13.46 8.07 6.46
CA VAL A 386 13.67 8.52 5.06
C VAL A 386 13.66 10.04 4.98
N VAL A 387 12.73 10.69 5.68
CA VAL A 387 12.66 12.16 5.74
C VAL A 387 13.88 12.75 6.46
N HIS A 388 14.28 12.17 7.60
CA HIS A 388 15.43 12.63 8.38
C HIS A 388 16.76 12.50 7.63
N ARG A 389 16.91 11.47 6.79
CA ARG A 389 18.15 11.16 6.06
C ARG A 389 18.28 11.85 4.71
N ALA A 390 17.79 13.08 4.59
CA ALA A 390 17.97 13.89 3.37
C ALA A 390 19.43 14.19 3.02
N ASP A 391 20.37 14.06 3.98
CA ASP A 391 21.81 14.13 3.75
C ASP A 391 22.41 12.83 3.17
N LEU A 392 21.72 11.70 3.35
CA LEU A 392 22.11 10.37 2.84
C LEU A 392 21.26 9.88 1.66
N LEU A 393 20.05 10.40 1.44
CA LEU A 393 19.13 9.91 0.40
C LEU A 393 18.86 11.02 -0.63
N ASN A 394 18.97 10.66 -1.91
CA ASN A 394 18.71 11.63 -2.97
C ASN A 394 17.21 11.90 -3.11
N ARG A 395 16.83 12.92 -3.87
CA ARG A 395 15.43 13.36 -3.98
C ARG A 395 14.54 12.25 -4.54
N TRP A 396 15.04 11.46 -5.49
CA TRP A 396 14.29 10.31 -6.03
C TRP A 396 14.03 9.23 -4.98
N GLN A 397 15.05 8.82 -4.20
CA GLN A 397 14.89 7.83 -3.14
C GLN A 397 13.88 8.27 -2.08
N ARG A 398 13.83 9.57 -1.77
CA ARG A 398 12.92 10.12 -0.74
C ARG A 398 11.49 10.31 -1.24
N LEU A 399 11.32 10.75 -2.48
CA LEU A 399 10.01 11.19 -2.98
C LEU A 399 9.29 10.15 -3.85
N LEU A 400 10.03 9.39 -4.68
CA LEU A 400 9.45 8.56 -5.74
C LEU A 400 9.77 7.06 -5.60
N CYS A 401 10.69 6.67 -4.70
CA CYS A 401 11.02 5.27 -4.48
C CYS A 401 10.21 4.72 -3.31
N TRP A 402 9.21 3.90 -3.61
CA TRP A 402 8.46 3.14 -2.61
C TRP A 402 8.18 1.73 -3.09
N ILE A 403 8.50 0.74 -2.25
CA ILE A 403 8.30 -0.68 -2.52
C ILE A 403 7.45 -1.27 -1.41
N SER A 404 6.30 -1.84 -1.78
CA SER A 404 5.34 -2.39 -0.82
C SER A 404 5.97 -3.47 0.08
N GLY A 405 6.68 -4.45 -0.48
CA GLY A 405 7.33 -5.50 0.29
C GLY A 405 8.42 -5.00 1.22
N HIS A 406 9.06 -3.87 0.91
CA HIS A 406 9.96 -3.21 1.84
C HIS A 406 9.20 -2.59 3.01
N GLY A 407 8.23 -1.70 2.73
CA GLY A 407 7.49 -0.95 3.75
C GLY A 407 6.55 -1.83 4.58
N GLU A 408 5.68 -2.59 3.91
CA GLU A 408 4.72 -3.50 4.54
C GLU A 408 5.44 -4.68 5.21
N GLY A 409 6.48 -5.20 4.57
CA GLY A 409 7.32 -6.23 5.17
C GLY A 409 8.04 -5.74 6.42
N TRP A 410 8.48 -4.47 6.45
CA TRP A 410 9.05 -3.84 7.64
C TRP A 410 8.01 -3.71 8.77
N ALA A 411 6.79 -3.30 8.44
CA ALA A 411 5.72 -3.16 9.42
C ALA A 411 5.35 -4.52 10.05
N LEU A 412 5.25 -5.60 9.26
CA LEU A 412 5.04 -6.95 9.80
C LEU A 412 6.26 -7.49 10.56
N TYR A 413 7.48 -7.18 10.09
CA TYR A 413 8.71 -7.49 10.83
C TYR A 413 8.71 -6.79 12.19
N SER A 414 8.26 -5.54 12.24
CA SER A 414 8.09 -4.74 13.44
C SER A 414 7.07 -5.37 14.39
N GLU A 415 5.90 -5.80 13.90
CA GLU A 415 4.93 -6.55 14.71
C GLU A 415 5.55 -7.82 15.31
N ARG A 416 6.34 -8.58 14.52
CA ARG A 416 7.05 -9.76 15.04
C ARG A 416 8.10 -9.41 16.09
N LEU A 417 8.85 -8.33 15.88
CA LEU A 417 9.83 -7.84 16.84
C LEU A 417 9.15 -7.50 18.18
N MET A 418 7.95 -6.93 18.15
CA MET A 418 7.17 -6.65 19.36
C MET A 418 6.80 -7.93 20.12
N ASP A 419 6.44 -9.03 19.43
CA ASP A 419 6.23 -10.37 20.06
C ASP A 419 7.53 -10.89 20.68
N GLU A 420 8.65 -10.81 19.96
CA GLU A 420 9.98 -11.25 20.43
C GLU A 420 10.45 -10.49 21.68
N LEU A 421 10.04 -9.23 21.82
CA LEU A 421 10.40 -8.35 22.93
C LEU A 421 9.38 -8.39 24.09
N GLY A 422 8.31 -9.18 23.99
CA GLY A 422 7.33 -9.36 25.07
C GLY A 422 6.18 -8.35 25.10
N TYR A 423 5.98 -7.55 24.05
CA TYR A 423 4.88 -6.58 23.99
C TYR A 423 3.51 -7.21 23.68
N PHE A 424 3.47 -8.52 23.43
CA PHE A 424 2.25 -9.33 23.32
C PHE A 424 2.15 -10.39 24.44
N GLU A 425 2.58 -10.06 25.66
CA GLU A 425 2.41 -10.96 26.81
C GLU A 425 0.93 -11.18 27.17
N ASP A 426 0.09 -10.14 27.03
CA ASP A 426 -1.37 -10.27 27.12
C ASP A 426 -1.90 -11.19 26.02
N ALA A 427 -2.69 -12.18 26.41
CA ALA A 427 -3.17 -13.19 25.47
C ALA A 427 -4.17 -12.63 24.45
N GLY A 428 -4.91 -11.56 24.79
CA GLY A 428 -5.82 -10.89 23.87
C GLY A 428 -5.06 -10.11 22.81
N ASP A 429 -4.12 -9.25 23.19
CA ASP A 429 -3.26 -8.52 22.26
C ASP A 429 -2.51 -9.49 21.33
N ARG A 430 -2.00 -10.60 21.89
CA ARG A 430 -1.35 -11.66 21.10
C ARG A 430 -2.29 -12.33 20.11
N LEU A 431 -3.56 -12.53 20.48
CA LEU A 431 -4.55 -13.09 19.56
C LEU A 431 -4.84 -12.13 18.42
N GLY A 432 -4.94 -10.82 18.68
CA GLY A 432 -5.09 -9.78 17.64
C GLY A 432 -3.92 -9.75 16.66
N PHE A 433 -2.68 -9.76 17.18
CA PHE A 433 -1.46 -9.91 16.37
C PHE A 433 -1.51 -11.16 15.48
N LEU A 434 -1.83 -12.32 16.04
CA LEU A 434 -1.86 -13.57 15.27
C LEU A 434 -2.98 -13.59 14.23
N ASP A 435 -4.15 -13.01 14.52
CA ASP A 435 -5.24 -12.94 13.55
C ASP A 435 -4.84 -12.10 12.33
N MET A 436 -4.22 -10.94 12.56
CA MET A 436 -3.71 -10.10 11.47
C MET A 436 -2.58 -10.78 10.70
N GLN A 437 -1.66 -11.46 11.37
CA GLN A 437 -0.62 -12.27 10.71
C GLN A 437 -1.22 -13.41 9.88
N GLY A 438 -2.27 -14.07 10.37
CA GLY A 438 -2.99 -15.14 9.69
C GLY A 438 -3.70 -14.64 8.44
N PHE A 439 -4.38 -13.50 8.53
CA PHE A 439 -4.99 -12.81 7.40
C PHE A 439 -3.96 -12.50 6.29
N ARG A 440 -2.80 -11.96 6.66
CA ARG A 440 -1.71 -11.67 5.70
C ARG A 440 -1.03 -12.93 5.15
N ALA A 441 -1.02 -14.05 5.88
CA ALA A 441 -0.59 -15.35 5.35
C ALA A 441 -1.62 -15.95 4.37
N ALA A 442 -2.92 -15.81 4.66
CA ALA A 442 -3.99 -16.24 3.75
C ALA A 442 -3.94 -15.49 2.41
N ARG A 443 -3.61 -14.18 2.43
CA ARG A 443 -3.35 -13.37 1.22
C ARG A 443 -2.32 -14.01 0.29
N VAL A 444 -1.23 -14.57 0.81
CA VAL A 444 -0.19 -15.26 0.01
C VAL A 444 -0.78 -16.42 -0.78
N ILE A 445 -1.61 -17.23 -0.12
CA ILE A 445 -2.23 -18.43 -0.71
C ILE A 445 -3.19 -18.02 -1.82
N VAL A 446 -4.15 -17.14 -1.52
CA VAL A 446 -5.23 -16.86 -2.46
C VAL A 446 -4.75 -16.08 -3.67
N ASP A 447 -3.84 -15.12 -3.48
CA ASP A 447 -3.35 -14.24 -4.55
C ASP A 447 -2.51 -15.03 -5.56
N ILE A 448 -1.50 -15.78 -5.09
CA ILE A 448 -0.68 -16.65 -5.96
C ILE A 448 -1.57 -17.72 -6.61
N GLY A 449 -2.44 -18.35 -5.82
CA GLY A 449 -3.32 -19.43 -6.26
C GLY A 449 -4.24 -19.02 -7.40
N VAL A 450 -4.98 -17.93 -7.23
CA VAL A 450 -5.96 -17.46 -8.23
C VAL A 450 -5.29 -16.89 -9.47
N HIS A 451 -4.18 -16.16 -9.33
CA HIS A 451 -3.54 -15.53 -10.48
C HIS A 451 -2.77 -16.52 -11.36
N LEU A 452 -2.21 -17.58 -10.79
CA LEU A 452 -1.58 -18.65 -11.55
C LEU A 452 -2.55 -19.75 -11.99
N GLY A 453 -3.80 -19.72 -11.51
CA GLY A 453 -4.78 -20.78 -11.78
C GLY A 453 -4.37 -22.13 -11.19
N LEU A 454 -3.78 -22.11 -9.99
CA LEU A 454 -3.34 -23.32 -9.30
C LEU A 454 -4.54 -24.13 -8.80
N THR A 455 -4.31 -25.43 -8.59
CA THR A 455 -5.21 -26.29 -7.84
C THR A 455 -4.89 -26.19 -6.35
N VAL A 456 -5.94 -26.15 -5.52
CA VAL A 456 -5.83 -26.29 -4.07
C VAL A 456 -5.14 -27.63 -3.75
N PRO A 457 -4.03 -27.65 -2.99
CA PRO A 457 -3.26 -28.87 -2.73
C PRO A 457 -4.11 -29.95 -2.09
N THR A 458 -3.98 -31.20 -2.56
CA THR A 458 -4.73 -32.33 -2.01
C THR A 458 -4.35 -32.69 -0.58
N ASP A 459 -3.14 -32.31 -0.18
CA ASP A 459 -2.53 -32.51 1.12
C ASP A 459 -2.48 -31.22 1.96
N ASN A 460 -3.28 -30.20 1.62
CA ASN A 460 -3.32 -28.98 2.40
C ASN A 460 -3.72 -29.26 3.87
N PRO A 461 -3.15 -28.52 4.84
CA PRO A 461 -3.26 -28.86 6.26
C PRO A 461 -4.66 -28.70 6.85
N PHE A 462 -5.61 -28.14 6.09
CA PHE A 462 -6.99 -27.92 6.51
C PHE A 462 -7.98 -28.90 5.88
N GLY A 463 -7.53 -29.75 4.94
CA GLY A 463 -8.41 -30.61 4.13
C GLY A 463 -9.45 -29.81 3.34
N TRP A 464 -9.17 -28.53 3.06
CA TRP A 464 -10.12 -27.62 2.42
C TRP A 464 -10.06 -27.78 0.91
N ARG A 465 -11.20 -28.12 0.29
CA ARG A 465 -11.42 -28.18 -1.17
C ARG A 465 -10.28 -28.81 -2.01
N PRO A 466 -9.77 -29.99 -1.64
CA PRO A 466 -8.62 -30.59 -2.31
C PRO A 466 -8.89 -30.85 -3.80
N GLY A 467 -7.99 -30.36 -4.67
CA GLY A 467 -8.05 -30.57 -6.12
C GLY A 467 -8.95 -29.61 -6.90
N GLU A 468 -9.67 -28.70 -6.24
CA GLU A 468 -10.40 -27.62 -6.91
C GLU A 468 -9.43 -26.56 -7.46
N VAL A 469 -9.77 -25.91 -8.58
CA VAL A 469 -8.95 -24.82 -9.16
C VAL A 469 -9.43 -23.50 -8.56
N TRP A 470 -8.50 -22.63 -8.15
CA TRP A 470 -8.85 -21.32 -7.61
C TRP A 470 -9.68 -20.46 -8.59
N ASP A 471 -10.72 -19.84 -8.05
CA ASP A 471 -11.47 -18.75 -8.66
C ASP A 471 -11.82 -17.69 -7.59
N GLY A 472 -12.43 -16.57 -7.99
CA GLY A 472 -12.75 -15.47 -7.07
C GLY A 472 -13.73 -15.85 -5.95
N ASP A 473 -14.64 -16.79 -6.19
CA ASP A 473 -15.61 -17.21 -5.17
C ASP A 473 -14.94 -18.09 -4.11
N LEU A 474 -14.04 -18.97 -4.53
CA LEU A 474 -13.19 -19.74 -3.63
C LEU A 474 -12.22 -18.85 -2.83
N VAL A 475 -11.70 -17.77 -3.42
CA VAL A 475 -10.91 -16.77 -2.67
C VAL A 475 -11.74 -16.19 -1.53
N LEU A 476 -12.97 -15.72 -1.81
CA LEU A 476 -13.84 -15.16 -0.77
C LEU A 476 -14.18 -16.18 0.32
N GLU A 477 -14.53 -17.41 -0.06
CA GLU A 477 -14.82 -18.47 0.90
C GLU A 477 -13.60 -18.79 1.79
N PHE A 478 -12.41 -18.87 1.21
CA PHE A 478 -11.18 -19.13 1.96
C PHE A 478 -10.88 -18.00 2.93
N MET A 479 -10.93 -16.75 2.46
CA MET A 479 -10.66 -15.59 3.29
C MET A 479 -11.66 -15.47 4.45
N ARG A 480 -12.95 -15.76 4.23
CA ARG A 480 -13.97 -15.80 5.30
C ARG A 480 -13.67 -16.83 6.39
N ARG A 481 -13.03 -17.95 6.02
CA ARG A 481 -12.68 -19.01 6.96
C ARG A 481 -11.48 -18.65 7.83
N HIS A 482 -10.59 -17.81 7.30
CA HIS A 482 -9.26 -17.54 7.87
C HIS A 482 -9.07 -16.08 8.30
N SER A 483 -10.15 -15.29 8.34
CA SER A 483 -10.17 -13.90 8.78
C SER A 483 -11.38 -13.65 9.69
N ARG A 484 -11.24 -12.75 10.67
CA ARG A 484 -12.35 -12.25 11.49
C ARG A 484 -12.76 -10.81 11.10
N MET A 485 -12.36 -10.38 9.91
CA MET A 485 -12.82 -9.15 9.27
C MET A 485 -14.30 -9.24 8.89
N GLU A 486 -14.99 -8.12 8.92
CA GLU A 486 -16.40 -8.05 8.53
C GLU A 486 -16.61 -8.29 7.03
N ASP A 487 -17.75 -8.87 6.68
CA ASP A 487 -18.04 -9.37 5.33
C ASP A 487 -17.97 -8.28 4.24
N GLY A 488 -18.37 -7.03 4.57
CA GLY A 488 -18.33 -5.90 3.64
C GLY A 488 -16.89 -5.53 3.26
N GLN A 489 -16.05 -5.31 4.28
CA GLN A 489 -14.63 -5.01 4.11
C GLN A 489 -13.89 -6.17 3.43
N LEU A 490 -14.23 -7.41 3.80
CA LEU A 490 -13.65 -8.60 3.20
C LEU A 490 -13.98 -8.74 1.72
N GLY A 491 -15.20 -8.40 1.31
CA GLY A 491 -15.61 -8.39 -0.09
C GLY A 491 -14.79 -7.41 -0.94
N PHE A 492 -14.57 -6.20 -0.42
CA PHE A 492 -13.70 -5.22 -1.08
C PHE A 492 -12.26 -5.73 -1.19
N GLU A 493 -11.70 -6.27 -0.11
CA GLU A 493 -10.34 -6.81 -0.08
C GLU A 493 -10.16 -7.96 -1.08
N VAL A 494 -11.13 -8.86 -1.22
CA VAL A 494 -11.09 -9.92 -2.23
C VAL A 494 -11.08 -9.33 -3.64
N ASN A 495 -11.94 -8.35 -3.93
CA ASN A 495 -11.95 -7.68 -5.23
C ASN A 495 -10.64 -6.96 -5.52
N ARG A 496 -10.00 -6.37 -4.49
CA ARG A 496 -8.66 -5.79 -4.54
C ARG A 496 -7.62 -6.85 -4.93
N TYR A 497 -7.59 -8.01 -4.27
CA TYR A 497 -6.62 -9.07 -4.59
C TYR A 497 -6.76 -9.51 -6.06
N LEU A 498 -8.00 -9.78 -6.50
CA LEU A 498 -8.30 -10.20 -7.87
C LEU A 498 -7.94 -9.14 -8.92
N GLY A 499 -7.87 -7.87 -8.54
CA GLY A 499 -7.59 -6.73 -9.40
C GLY A 499 -6.14 -6.24 -9.36
N TRP A 500 -5.41 -6.52 -8.29
CA TRP A 500 -4.09 -5.95 -8.01
C TRP A 500 -3.06 -7.05 -7.71
N PRO A 501 -2.74 -7.87 -8.73
CA PRO A 501 -1.98 -9.11 -8.56
C PRO A 501 -0.63 -8.87 -7.90
N GLY A 502 -0.25 -9.71 -6.94
CA GLY A 502 1.08 -9.71 -6.33
C GLY A 502 1.25 -8.68 -5.21
N GLN A 503 0.30 -7.76 -5.00
CA GLN A 503 0.37 -6.79 -3.90
C GLN A 503 0.04 -7.43 -2.56
N ALA A 504 -1.01 -8.26 -2.48
CA ALA A 504 -1.46 -8.83 -1.21
C ALA A 504 -0.41 -9.72 -0.51
N PRO A 505 0.43 -10.51 -1.23
CA PRO A 505 1.53 -11.26 -0.62
C PRO A 505 2.71 -10.40 -0.15
N SER A 506 2.83 -9.14 -0.62
CA SER A 506 4.01 -8.31 -0.38
C SER A 506 4.29 -8.10 1.11
N TYR A 507 3.24 -8.01 1.92
CA TYR A 507 3.27 -7.94 3.38
C TYR A 507 4.04 -9.12 3.96
N LYS A 508 3.48 -10.32 3.83
CA LYS A 508 3.95 -11.50 4.56
C LYS A 508 5.23 -12.08 3.96
N VAL A 509 5.37 -12.03 2.63
CA VAL A 509 6.61 -12.40 1.94
C VAL A 509 7.71 -11.36 2.22
N GLY A 510 7.35 -10.08 2.33
CA GLY A 510 8.25 -9.02 2.79
C GLY A 510 8.78 -9.28 4.20
N GLU A 511 7.91 -9.59 5.18
CA GLU A 511 8.31 -10.00 6.54
C GLU A 511 9.30 -11.17 6.48
N ARG A 512 8.98 -12.20 5.69
CA ARG A 512 9.84 -13.38 5.51
C ARG A 512 11.25 -12.98 5.04
N ILE A 513 11.34 -12.08 4.06
CA ILE A 513 12.62 -11.64 3.50
C ILE A 513 13.39 -10.75 4.49
N TRP A 514 12.72 -9.86 5.21
CA TRP A 514 13.32 -9.06 6.29
C TRP A 514 13.94 -9.94 7.39
N LEU A 515 13.19 -10.95 7.85
CA LEU A 515 13.68 -11.93 8.83
C LEU A 515 14.89 -12.70 8.29
N GLN A 516 14.84 -13.15 7.02
CA GLN A 516 15.98 -13.81 6.38
C GLN A 516 17.21 -12.90 6.30
N ALA A 517 17.05 -11.63 5.92
CA ALA A 517 18.14 -10.67 5.85
C ALA A 517 18.79 -10.45 7.23
N ARG A 518 17.98 -10.34 8.28
CA ARG A 518 18.44 -10.27 9.68
C ARG A 518 19.22 -11.51 10.08
N ASP A 519 18.66 -12.69 9.83
CA ASP A 519 19.25 -13.97 10.24
C ASP A 519 20.55 -14.28 9.47
N GLU A 520 20.61 -13.96 8.18
CA GLU A 520 21.82 -14.07 7.36
C GLU A 520 22.94 -13.15 7.90
N LEU A 521 22.63 -11.89 8.22
CA LEU A 521 23.62 -10.97 8.79
C LEU A 521 24.08 -11.44 10.18
N LYS A 522 23.14 -11.88 11.03
CA LYS A 522 23.43 -12.45 12.35
C LYS A 522 24.34 -13.66 12.26
N ALA A 523 24.08 -14.57 11.32
CA ALA A 523 24.95 -15.73 11.08
C ALA A 523 26.36 -15.34 10.64
N ARG A 524 26.51 -14.30 9.79
CA ARG A 524 27.83 -13.80 9.37
C ARG A 524 28.60 -13.12 10.49
N LYS A 525 27.94 -12.26 11.29
CA LYS A 525 28.57 -11.46 12.36
C LYS A 525 28.77 -12.26 13.66
N GLY A 526 28.04 -13.36 13.85
CA GLY A 526 28.16 -14.21 15.04
C GLY A 526 27.88 -13.42 16.32
N THR A 527 28.80 -13.48 17.28
CA THR A 527 28.69 -12.73 18.55
C THR A 527 28.84 -11.22 18.40
N GLY A 528 29.28 -10.74 17.24
CA GLY A 528 29.38 -9.31 16.92
C GLY A 528 28.12 -8.75 16.26
N PHE A 529 27.05 -9.53 16.15
CA PHE A 529 25.77 -9.02 15.66
C PHE A 529 25.11 -8.11 16.70
N ASP A 530 24.79 -6.89 16.30
CA ASP A 530 23.99 -5.95 17.07
C ASP A 530 22.68 -5.64 16.32
N LEU A 531 21.55 -5.83 17.01
CA LEU A 531 20.23 -5.67 16.40
C LEU A 531 19.92 -4.20 16.10
N LYS A 532 20.39 -3.28 16.94
CA LYS A 532 20.18 -1.85 16.74
C LYS A 532 21.00 -1.35 15.55
N GLU A 533 22.25 -1.79 15.41
CA GLU A 533 23.07 -1.48 14.22
C GLU A 533 22.42 -2.02 12.93
N PHE A 534 21.83 -3.23 12.97
CA PHE A 534 21.07 -3.76 11.84
C PHE A 534 19.88 -2.87 11.47
N HIS A 535 19.05 -2.47 12.45
CA HIS A 535 17.91 -1.60 12.18
C HIS A 535 18.34 -0.23 11.63
N THR A 536 19.33 0.42 12.25
CA THR A 536 19.86 1.71 11.79
C THR A 536 20.36 1.60 10.35
N ALA A 537 21.20 0.60 10.06
CA ALA A 537 21.77 0.42 8.73
C ALA A 537 20.70 0.09 7.67
N ALA A 538 19.65 -0.66 8.02
CA ALA A 538 18.59 -0.99 7.08
C ALA A 538 17.68 0.19 6.78
N LEU A 539 17.24 0.93 7.81
CA LEU A 539 16.36 2.09 7.63
C LEU A 539 17.07 3.27 6.94
N ASP A 540 18.39 3.41 7.12
CA ASP A 540 19.20 4.44 6.45
C ASP A 540 19.32 4.23 4.93
N LEU A 541 18.96 3.06 4.40
CA LEU A 541 18.92 2.80 2.94
C LEU A 541 17.68 3.42 2.29
N GLY A 542 16.69 3.82 3.08
CA GLY A 542 15.36 4.20 2.62
C GLY A 542 14.61 3.05 1.95
N SER A 543 13.51 3.34 1.26
CA SER A 543 12.79 2.29 0.54
C SER A 543 13.61 1.81 -0.65
N ILE A 544 13.83 0.51 -0.72
CA ILE A 544 14.55 -0.16 -1.80
C ILE A 544 13.95 -1.56 -2.01
N GLY A 545 14.06 -2.11 -3.23
CA GLY A 545 13.67 -3.49 -3.48
C GLY A 545 14.35 -4.47 -2.53
N LEU A 546 13.65 -5.53 -2.12
CA LEU A 546 14.15 -6.48 -1.12
C LEU A 546 15.42 -7.25 -1.57
N ASP A 547 15.62 -7.52 -2.86
CA ASP A 547 16.87 -8.12 -3.36
C ASP A 547 18.07 -7.16 -3.22
N PRO A 548 18.00 -5.91 -3.74
CA PRO A 548 19.02 -4.91 -3.45
C PRO A 548 19.22 -4.60 -1.95
N LEU A 549 18.16 -4.63 -1.13
CA LEU A 549 18.25 -4.49 0.33
C LEU A 549 19.17 -5.57 0.92
N LYS A 550 18.90 -6.84 0.62
CA LYS A 550 19.74 -7.96 1.07
C LYS A 550 21.19 -7.80 0.61
N ALA A 551 21.38 -7.38 -0.63
CA ALA A 551 22.71 -7.16 -1.19
C ALA A 551 23.47 -6.03 -0.46
N ALA A 552 22.79 -4.93 -0.12
CA ALA A 552 23.37 -3.81 0.63
C ALA A 552 23.73 -4.22 2.06
N LEU A 553 22.80 -4.87 2.78
CA LEU A 553 23.03 -5.38 4.13
C LEU A 553 24.13 -6.45 4.19
N ALA A 554 24.36 -7.18 3.10
CA ALA A 554 25.47 -8.13 3.00
C ALA A 554 26.86 -7.49 2.93
N ARG A 555 26.94 -6.18 2.68
CA ARG A 555 28.18 -5.42 2.61
C ARG A 555 28.51 -4.68 3.92
N LEU A 556 27.64 -4.79 4.94
CA LEU A 556 27.91 -4.38 6.32
C LEU A 556 28.85 -5.36 7.02
#